data_AF-A0A2T0FBU0-F1
#
_entry.id   AF-A0A2T0FBU0-F1
#
_cell.length_a   1.000
_cell.length_b   1.000
_cell.length_c   1.000
_cell.angle_alpha   90.00
_cell.angle_beta   90.00
_cell.angle_gamma   90.00
#
_symmetry.space_group_name_H-M   'P 1'
#
loop_
_entity.id
_entity.type
_entity.pdbx_description
1 polymer ?
#
loop_
_entity_poly.entity_id
_entity_poly.type
_entity_poly.pdbx_seq_one_letter_code
_entity_poly.pdbx_strand_id
1 'polypeptide(L)'
;MFRPHMMLRSGLAGARRMLSTEMKSALDSAVSSAPVVLFMKGTPEQPQCGFSRNTIQILGYQGVDPKKFAAYNVLEDPELRNGIKEYSSWPTIPQLYINKEFIGGHDIVVSMSESGELADLLEKEDVLVEE
;
A
#
# COMPACT_ATOMS: atom_id res chain seq x y z
N MET A 1 -13.47 50.83 11.53
CA MET A 1 -14.01 50.53 10.18
C MET A 1 -12.95 49.72 9.45
N PHE A 2 -13.10 48.47 9.03
CA PHE A 2 -14.14 47.88 8.16
C PHE A 2 -14.39 46.40 8.50
N ARG A 3 -15.58 45.93 8.11
CA ARG A 3 -16.25 44.65 8.42
C ARG A 3 -15.72 43.45 7.59
N PRO A 4 -16.02 42.21 8.02
CA PRO A 4 -15.42 40.96 7.54
C PRO A 4 -16.09 40.44 6.26
N HIS A 5 -15.40 39.55 5.53
CA HIS A 5 -16.04 38.69 4.55
C HIS A 5 -15.71 37.21 4.80
N MET A 6 -16.74 36.51 5.25
CA MET A 6 -16.87 35.08 5.30
C MET A 6 -16.80 34.53 3.87
N MET A 7 -15.81 33.69 3.58
CA MET A 7 -15.85 32.79 2.42
C MET A 7 -15.91 31.37 2.98
N LEU A 8 -17.14 30.88 3.05
CA LEU A 8 -17.48 29.48 3.27
C LEU A 8 -16.83 28.68 2.14
N ARG A 9 -15.67 28.05 2.38
CA ARG A 9 -15.17 27.01 1.48
C ARG A 9 -15.94 25.74 1.75
N SER A 10 -17.13 25.66 1.16
CA SER A 10 -17.78 24.40 0.83
C SER A 10 -16.88 23.65 -0.15
N GLY A 11 -15.88 22.95 0.38
CA GLY A 11 -15.25 21.84 -0.30
C GLY A 11 -16.12 20.63 -0.03
N LEU A 12 -16.84 20.16 -1.06
CA LEU A 12 -17.53 18.88 -1.07
C LEU A 12 -16.66 17.84 -0.37
N ALA A 13 -17.10 17.36 0.79
CA ALA A 13 -16.68 16.07 1.30
C ALA A 13 -17.05 15.08 0.18
N GLY A 14 -16.06 14.76 -0.66
CA GLY A 14 -16.23 13.91 -1.82
C GLY A 14 -16.96 12.66 -1.36
N ALA A 15 -18.09 12.36 -2.01
CA ALA A 15 -18.87 11.18 -1.74
C ALA A 15 -17.90 10.01 -1.56
N ARG A 16 -17.83 9.45 -0.34
CA ARG A 16 -17.36 8.10 -0.13
C ARG A 16 -18.26 7.25 -1.03
N ARG A 17 -17.87 7.02 -2.28
CA ARG A 17 -18.34 5.85 -3.02
C ARG A 17 -18.05 4.72 -2.06
N MET A 18 -19.06 3.97 -1.67
CA MET A 18 -18.80 2.76 -0.91
C MET A 18 -18.21 1.76 -1.91
N LEU A 19 -17.06 1.19 -1.56
CA LEU A 19 -16.43 0.09 -2.27
C LEU A 19 -17.50 -0.96 -2.56
N SER A 20 -17.64 -1.35 -3.84
CA SER A 20 -18.62 -2.39 -4.18
C SER A 20 -18.26 -3.70 -3.48
N THR A 21 -19.26 -4.54 -3.21
CA THR A 21 -19.04 -5.84 -2.57
C THR A 21 -18.07 -6.70 -3.38
N GLU A 22 -18.17 -6.62 -4.71
CA GLU A 22 -17.29 -7.32 -5.65
C GLU A 22 -15.86 -6.83 -5.57
N MET A 23 -15.64 -5.51 -5.56
CA MET A 23 -14.29 -4.93 -5.44
C MET A 23 -13.68 -5.24 -4.07
N LYS A 24 -14.47 -5.17 -3.01
CA LYS A 24 -14.04 -5.56 -1.67
C LYS A 24 -13.58 -7.02 -1.64
N SER A 25 -14.38 -7.93 -2.21
CA SER A 25 -14.03 -9.36 -2.29
C SER A 25 -12.76 -9.62 -3.12
N ALA A 26 -12.58 -8.88 -4.21
CA ALA A 26 -11.37 -8.96 -5.04
C ALA A 26 -10.13 -8.52 -4.26
N LEU A 27 -10.23 -7.42 -3.51
CA LEU A 27 -9.15 -6.90 -2.67
C LEU A 27 -8.85 -7.82 -1.48
N ASP A 28 -9.87 -8.37 -0.81
CA ASP A 28 -9.72 -9.38 0.24
C ASP A 28 -8.96 -10.61 -0.28
N SER A 29 -9.25 -11.03 -1.51
CA SER A 29 -8.54 -12.12 -2.18
C SER A 29 -7.10 -11.74 -2.52
N ALA A 30 -6.88 -10.53 -3.02
CA ALA A 30 -5.56 -10.03 -3.38
C ALA A 30 -4.63 -9.92 -2.15
N VAL A 31 -5.09 -9.35 -1.04
CA VAL A 31 -4.30 -9.26 0.21
C VAL A 31 -4.08 -10.63 0.87
N SER A 32 -4.90 -11.63 0.52
CA SER A 32 -4.75 -13.01 0.99
C SER A 32 -3.92 -13.90 0.05
N SER A 33 -3.47 -13.38 -1.09
CA SER A 33 -2.79 -14.17 -2.13
C SER A 33 -1.39 -14.63 -1.73
N ALA A 34 -0.73 -13.88 -0.84
CA ALA A 34 0.58 -14.19 -0.28
C ALA A 34 0.70 -13.56 1.11
N PRO A 35 1.64 -14.04 1.96
CA PRO A 35 1.94 -13.40 3.24
C PRO A 35 2.35 -11.93 3.10
N VAL A 36 3.15 -11.57 2.09
CA VAL A 36 3.55 -10.19 1.82
C VAL A 36 2.95 -9.75 0.49
N VAL A 37 2.12 -8.70 0.52
CA VAL A 37 1.46 -8.18 -0.68
C VAL A 37 1.76 -6.69 -0.85
N LEU A 38 2.20 -6.30 -2.05
CA LEU A 38 2.51 -4.93 -2.39
C LEU A 38 1.67 -4.42 -3.56
N PHE A 39 0.82 -3.42 -3.33
CA PHE A 39 0.19 -2.66 -4.40
C PHE A 39 1.14 -1.54 -4.83
N MET A 40 1.60 -1.56 -6.08
CA MET A 40 2.64 -0.66 -6.57
C MET A 40 2.37 -0.15 -7.99
N LYS A 41 3.13 0.87 -8.40
CA LYS A 41 3.09 1.41 -9.77
C LYS A 41 4.17 0.75 -10.63
N GLY A 42 3.76 -0.07 -11.59
CA GLY A 42 4.64 -0.98 -12.34
C GLY A 42 4.73 -2.35 -11.65
N THR A 43 5.74 -3.13 -12.03
CA THR A 43 6.03 -4.44 -11.41
C THR A 43 7.33 -4.39 -10.61
N PRO A 44 7.66 -5.41 -9.80
CA PRO A 44 8.96 -5.51 -9.13
C PRO A 44 10.15 -5.37 -10.09
N GLU A 45 10.06 -5.98 -11.28
CA GLU A 45 11.09 -5.94 -12.32
C GLU A 45 11.12 -4.61 -13.07
N GLN A 46 9.95 -3.97 -13.23
CA GLN A 46 9.78 -2.72 -13.98
C GLN A 46 9.00 -1.68 -13.17
N PRO A 47 9.59 -1.12 -12.09
CA PRO A 47 8.91 -0.13 -11.27
C PRO A 47 8.85 1.23 -11.98
N GLN A 48 7.64 1.79 -12.07
CA GLN A 48 7.32 3.01 -12.82
C GLN A 48 7.12 4.25 -11.91
N CYS A 49 7.45 4.14 -10.63
CA CYS A 49 7.43 5.26 -9.68
C CYS A 49 8.58 5.12 -8.68
N GLY A 50 9.25 6.23 -8.35
CA GLY A 50 10.38 6.23 -7.41
C GLY A 50 10.03 5.64 -6.03
N PHE A 51 8.85 5.95 -5.50
CA PHE A 51 8.38 5.38 -4.22
C PHE A 51 8.16 3.87 -4.32
N SER A 52 7.54 3.39 -5.39
CA SER A 52 7.36 1.96 -5.63
C SER A 52 8.69 1.23 -5.80
N ARG A 53 9.66 1.86 -6.48
CA ARG A 53 11.03 1.34 -6.62
C ARG A 53 11.75 1.23 -5.28
N ASN A 54 11.65 2.26 -4.44
CA ASN A 54 12.30 2.25 -3.14
C ASN A 54 11.68 1.18 -2.22
N THR A 55 10.35 1.09 -2.17
CA THR A 55 9.67 0.08 -1.34
C THR A 55 10.05 -1.35 -1.74
N ILE A 56 10.09 -1.68 -3.04
CA ILE A 56 10.52 -3.03 -3.45
C ILE A 56 12.00 -3.30 -3.13
N GLN A 57 12.86 -2.28 -3.24
CA GLN A 57 14.27 -2.42 -2.85
C GLN A 57 14.44 -2.68 -1.36
N ILE A 58 13.69 -1.96 -0.51
CA ILE A 58 13.68 -2.20 0.94
C ILE A 58 13.29 -3.64 1.24
N LEU A 59 12.17 -4.14 0.70
CA LEU A 59 11.74 -5.52 0.91
C LEU A 59 12.79 -6.55 0.42
N GLY A 60 13.45 -6.26 -0.70
CA GLY A 60 14.56 -7.07 -1.21
C GLY A 60 15.77 -7.08 -0.27
N TYR A 61 16.15 -5.93 0.29
CA TYR A 61 17.25 -5.84 1.27
C TYR A 61 16.92 -6.52 2.59
N GLN A 62 15.65 -6.51 3.01
CA GLN A 62 15.19 -7.25 4.19
C GLN A 62 15.17 -8.77 3.96
N GLY A 63 15.31 -9.24 2.72
CA GLY A 63 15.35 -10.66 2.41
C GLY A 63 13.97 -11.33 2.38
N VAL A 64 12.90 -10.60 2.02
CA VAL A 64 11.56 -11.19 1.86
C VAL A 64 11.61 -12.32 0.82
N ASP A 65 11.08 -13.49 1.19
CA ASP A 65 11.06 -14.66 0.32
C ASP A 65 10.17 -14.39 -0.91
N PRO A 66 10.71 -14.47 -2.15
CA PRO A 66 9.92 -14.33 -3.37
C PRO A 66 8.72 -15.30 -3.45
N LYS A 67 8.75 -16.46 -2.79
CA LYS A 67 7.63 -17.41 -2.73
C LYS A 67 6.50 -16.94 -1.81
N LYS A 68 6.80 -16.07 -0.85
CA LYS A 68 5.86 -15.49 0.11
C LYS A 68 5.46 -14.06 -0.27
N PHE A 69 5.84 -13.59 -1.46
CA PHE A 69 5.62 -12.24 -1.94
C PHE A 69 4.73 -12.19 -3.19
N ALA A 70 3.79 -11.24 -3.23
CA ALA A 70 3.03 -10.89 -4.43
C ALA A 70 2.98 -9.37 -4.63
N ALA A 71 2.99 -8.93 -5.89
CA ALA A 71 2.86 -7.52 -6.25
C ALA A 71 1.74 -7.32 -7.27
N TYR A 72 0.98 -6.24 -7.10
CA TYR A 72 -0.12 -5.86 -7.98
C TYR A 72 0.14 -4.49 -8.61
N ASN A 73 0.16 -4.45 -9.94
CA ASN A 73 0.39 -3.21 -10.69
C ASN A 73 -0.90 -2.40 -10.83
N VAL A 74 -1.03 -1.33 -10.05
CA VAL A 74 -2.22 -0.46 -10.07
C VAL A 74 -2.28 0.51 -11.27
N LEU A 75 -1.27 0.51 -12.15
CA LEU A 75 -1.30 1.34 -13.36
C LEU A 75 -2.14 0.71 -14.48
N GLU A 76 -2.27 -0.61 -14.48
CA GLU A 76 -3.04 -1.35 -15.50
C GLU A 76 -4.54 -1.38 -15.18
N ASP A 77 -4.91 -1.17 -13.92
CA ASP A 77 -6.30 -1.20 -13.46
C ASP A 77 -6.64 0.04 -12.61
N PRO A 78 -7.36 1.03 -13.20
CA PRO A 78 -7.84 2.21 -12.48
C PRO A 78 -8.85 1.90 -11.37
N GLU A 79 -9.63 0.83 -11.49
CA GLU A 79 -10.58 0.42 -10.46
C GLU A 79 -9.82 -0.13 -9.25
N LEU A 80 -8.85 -1.02 -9.47
CA LEU A 80 -7.94 -1.51 -8.43
C LEU A 80 -7.24 -0.35 -7.72
N ARG A 81 -6.70 0.61 -8.48
CA ARG A 81 -5.97 1.77 -7.95
C ARG A 81 -6.82 2.63 -7.01
N ASN A 82 -8.09 2.83 -7.32
CA ASN A 82 -8.99 3.61 -6.48
C ASN A 82 -9.55 2.77 -5.35
N GLY A 83 -9.90 1.51 -5.63
CA GLY A 83 -10.43 0.55 -4.67
C GLY A 83 -9.47 0.31 -3.51
N ILE A 84 -8.17 0.07 -3.79
CA ILE A 84 -7.19 -0.20 -2.73
C ILE A 84 -7.00 1.00 -1.78
N LYS A 85 -7.10 2.23 -2.29
CA LYS A 85 -7.03 3.45 -1.46
C LYS A 85 -8.22 3.59 -0.53
N GLU A 86 -9.40 3.22 -1.02
CA GLU A 86 -10.61 3.24 -0.20
C GLU A 86 -10.59 2.12 0.83
N TYR A 87 -10.20 0.90 0.41
CA TYR A 87 -10.08 -0.29 1.24
C TYR A 87 -9.14 -0.10 2.43
N SER A 88 -7.94 0.45 2.19
CA SER A 88 -6.97 0.81 3.23
C SER A 88 -7.33 2.10 3.99
N SER A 89 -8.28 2.88 3.49
CA SER A 89 -8.45 4.29 3.87
C SER A 89 -7.15 5.10 3.76
N TRP A 90 -6.29 4.77 2.79
CA TRP A 90 -4.98 5.39 2.59
C TRP A 90 -4.83 5.98 1.18
N PRO A 91 -4.42 7.26 1.02
CA PRO A 91 -4.52 7.96 -0.27
C PRO A 91 -3.38 7.67 -1.27
N THR A 92 -2.25 7.11 -0.80
CA THR A 92 -1.02 6.98 -1.61
C THR A 92 -0.71 5.53 -2.01
N ILE A 93 0.19 5.39 -2.99
CA ILE A 93 0.74 4.12 -3.51
C ILE A 93 2.26 4.33 -3.56
N PRO A 94 3.10 3.34 -3.18
CA PRO A 94 2.78 1.95 -2.84
C PRO A 94 2.04 1.74 -1.51
N GLN A 95 1.39 0.58 -1.34
CA GLN A 95 0.77 0.11 -0.09
C GLN A 95 1.20 -1.32 0.22
N LEU A 96 1.76 -1.53 1.42
CA LEU A 96 2.25 -2.82 1.89
C LEU A 96 1.24 -3.48 2.83
N TYR A 97 1.02 -4.77 2.61
CA TYR A 97 0.26 -5.65 3.47
C TYR A 97 1.12 -6.83 3.90
N ILE A 98 1.00 -7.23 5.18
CA ILE A 98 1.60 -8.45 5.72
C ILE A 98 0.50 -9.22 6.43
N ASN A 99 0.31 -10.49 6.07
CA ASN A 99 -0.74 -11.37 6.60
C ASN A 99 -2.13 -10.71 6.62
N LYS A 100 -2.47 -10.03 5.51
CA LYS A 100 -3.74 -9.28 5.28
C LYS A 100 -3.89 -8.00 6.08
N GLU A 101 -2.94 -7.66 6.95
CA GLU A 101 -2.94 -6.41 7.69
C GLU A 101 -2.26 -5.31 6.89
N PHE A 102 -2.89 -4.12 6.87
CA PHE A 102 -2.31 -2.95 6.23
C PHE A 102 -1.18 -2.38 7.10
N ILE A 103 0.04 -2.38 6.57
CA ILE A 103 1.23 -1.90 7.29
C ILE A 103 1.43 -0.40 7.05
N GLY A 104 1.33 0.03 5.79
CA GLY A 104 1.50 1.43 5.46
C GLY A 104 1.82 1.73 4.01
N GLY A 105 1.92 3.02 3.72
CA GLY A 105 2.50 3.51 2.46
C GLY A 105 4.03 3.62 2.51
N HIS A 106 4.62 4.13 1.43
CA HIS A 106 6.08 4.28 1.29
C HIS A 106 6.79 4.88 2.52
N ASP A 107 6.33 6.02 3.03
CA ASP A 107 7.03 6.75 4.09
C ASP A 107 7.05 5.98 5.41
N ILE A 108 5.99 5.22 5.70
CA ILE A 108 5.92 4.34 6.87
C ILE A 108 6.89 3.17 6.70
N VAL A 109 6.90 2.53 5.52
CA VAL A 109 7.83 1.43 5.25
C VAL A 109 9.29 1.87 5.36
N VAL A 110 9.63 3.07 4.87
CA VAL A 110 10.97 3.66 5.04
C VAL A 110 11.27 3.86 6.53
N SER A 111 10.37 4.50 7.27
CA SER A 111 10.57 4.75 8.70
C SER A 111 10.75 3.46 9.52
N MET A 112 9.96 2.42 9.24
CA MET A 112 10.07 1.11 9.90
C MET A 112 11.38 0.39 9.52
N SER A 113 11.83 0.55 8.27
CA SER A 113 13.12 0.00 7.85
C SER A 113 14.30 0.71 8.53
N GLU A 114 14.22 2.03 8.74
CA GLU A 114 15.25 2.81 9.43
C GLU A 114 15.30 2.52 10.93
N SER A 115 14.15 2.26 11.55
CA SER A 115 14.06 1.92 12.98
C SER A 115 14.40 0.46 13.29
N GLY A 116 14.40 -0.43 12.29
CA GLY A 116 14.53 -1.88 12.46
C GLY A 116 13.20 -2.61 12.69
N GLU A 117 12.10 -1.89 12.95
CA GLU A 117 10.77 -2.45 13.22
C GLU A 117 10.25 -3.30 12.04
N LEU A 118 10.61 -2.94 10.80
CA LEU A 118 10.23 -3.73 9.63
C LEU A 118 10.90 -5.11 9.63
N ALA A 119 12.17 -5.18 10.03
CA ALA A 119 12.91 -6.45 10.08
C ALA A 119 12.30 -7.38 11.14
N ASP A 120 12.09 -6.85 12.35
CA ASP A 120 11.47 -7.58 13.46
C ASP A 120 10.07 -8.11 13.07
N LEU A 121 9.28 -7.30 12.36
CA LEU A 121 7.97 -7.71 11.88
C LEU A 121 8.07 -8.84 10.84
N LEU A 122 8.95 -8.71 9.84
CA LEU A 122 9.08 -9.71 8.78
C LEU A 122 9.63 -11.05 9.31
N GLU A 123 10.54 -11.02 10.28
CA GLU A 123 11.04 -12.20 10.96
C GLU A 123 9.93 -12.86 11.81
N LYS A 124 9.22 -12.07 12.61
CA LYS A 124 8.09 -12.54 13.44
C LYS A 124 7.01 -13.24 12.63
N GLU A 125 6.71 -12.72 11.43
CA GLU A 125 5.68 -13.25 10.55
C GLU A 125 6.18 -14.40 9.65
N ASP A 126 7.44 -14.83 9.82
CA ASP A 126 8.07 -15.90 9.04
C ASP A 126 7.94 -15.66 7.52
N VAL A 127 8.38 -14.51 7.02
CA VAL A 127 8.29 -14.17 5.59
C VAL A 127 9.64 -13.93 4.91
N LEU A 128 10.72 -14.16 5.63
CA LEU A 128 12.09 -14.06 5.12
C LEU A 128 12.55 -15.38 4.50
N VAL A 129 13.57 -15.33 3.64
CA VAL A 129 14.23 -16.54 3.13
C VAL A 129 14.85 -17.34 4.27
N GLU A 130 14.63 -18.65 4.28
CA GLU A 130 15.35 -19.56 5.18
C GLU A 130 16.83 -19.65 4.74
N GLU A 131 17.76 -19.54 5.68
CA GLU A 131 19.21 -19.72 5.45
C GLU A 131 19.59 -21.18 5.12
#